data_AF-A0ABC9X8U2-F1
#
_entry.id   AF-A0ABC9X8U2-F1
#
_cell.length_a   1.000
_cell.length_b   1.000
_cell.length_c   1.000
_cell.angle_alpha   90.00
_cell.angle_beta   90.00
_cell.angle_gamma   90.00
#
_symmetry.space_group_name_H-M   'P 1'
#
loop_
_entity.id
_entity.type
_entity.pdbx_description
1 polymer ?
#
loop_
_entity_poly.entity_id
_entity_poly.type
_entity_poly.pdbx_seq_one_letter_code
_entity_poly.pdbx_strand_id
1 'polypeptide(L)'
;MAGWQSYVDNLMCDGCCQEAAIVGYCDAKYVWAATAGGIFQSITPVEIDMIVGKDREGFFTNGLTLGAKKCSVIRDSLYVDGDCTMDIRTKSQGGEPTYNVAVGRAGRALVIVMGKEGVHGGTLNKKAYELALYLRRSDV
;
A
#
# COMPACT_ATOMS: atom_id res chain seq x y z
N MET A 1 1.59 2.38 -22.33
CA MET A 1 1.63 2.34 -20.86
C MET A 1 0.41 1.59 -20.30
N ALA A 2 0.11 0.38 -20.78
CA ALA A 2 -1.12 -0.35 -20.44
C ALA A 2 -0.93 -1.48 -19.40
N GLY A 3 0.30 -1.80 -19.00
CA GLY A 3 0.57 -2.99 -18.16
C GLY A 3 0.28 -2.81 -16.68
N TRP A 4 0.65 -1.68 -16.07
CA TRP A 4 0.50 -1.50 -14.62
C TRP A 4 -0.92 -1.14 -14.20
N GLN A 5 -1.61 -0.36 -15.02
CA GLN A 5 -2.99 0.06 -14.75
C GLN A 5 -3.94 -1.14 -14.67
N SER A 6 -3.75 -2.18 -15.49
CA SER A 6 -4.60 -3.38 -15.40
C SER A 6 -4.48 -4.10 -14.05
N TYR A 7 -3.33 -4.06 -13.38
CA TYR A 7 -3.21 -4.60 -12.03
C TYR A 7 -3.99 -3.78 -11.00
N VAL A 8 -3.95 -2.44 -11.13
CA VAL A 8 -4.76 -1.55 -10.30
C VAL A 8 -6.25 -1.82 -10.54
N ASP A 9 -6.69 -1.92 -11.78
CA ASP A 9 -8.09 -2.19 -12.13
C ASP A 9 -8.55 -3.55 -11.58
N ASN A 10 -7.70 -4.58 -11.65
CA ASN A 10 -7.96 -5.89 -11.06
C ASN A 10 -8.11 -5.84 -9.53
N LEU A 11 -7.29 -5.05 -8.83
CA LEU A 11 -7.41 -4.88 -7.38
C LEU A 11 -8.74 -4.23 -6.98
N MET A 12 -9.27 -3.35 -7.84
CA MET A 12 -10.51 -2.60 -7.65
C MET A 12 -11.78 -3.39 -8.03
N CYS A 13 -11.65 -4.46 -8.81
CA CYS A 13 -12.77 -5.15 -9.47
C CYS A 13 -13.79 -5.79 -8.50
N ASP A 14 -13.37 -6.19 -7.31
CA ASP A 14 -14.27 -6.82 -6.31
C ASP A 14 -15.09 -5.81 -5.49
N GLY A 15 -14.85 -4.52 -5.70
CA GLY A 15 -15.54 -3.43 -5.02
C GLY A 15 -15.18 -3.27 -3.54
N CYS A 16 -14.22 -4.02 -3.00
CA CYS A 16 -13.77 -3.89 -1.61
C CYS A 16 -12.85 -2.67 -1.43
N CYS A 17 -12.05 -2.37 -2.45
CA CYS A 17 -11.11 -1.26 -2.43
C CYS A 17 -11.77 0.04 -2.91
N GLN A 18 -11.40 1.16 -2.31
CA GLN A 18 -11.67 2.49 -2.85
C GLN A 18 -10.48 3.05 -3.63
N GLU A 19 -9.28 2.55 -3.33
CA GLU A 19 -8.07 2.98 -4.01
C GLU A 19 -7.02 1.86 -4.04
N ALA A 20 -6.24 1.81 -5.12
CA ALA A 20 -5.09 0.92 -5.23
C ALA A 20 -3.95 1.60 -6.00
N ALA A 21 -2.71 1.19 -5.72
CA ALA A 21 -1.53 1.66 -6.43
C ALA A 21 -0.43 0.60 -6.50
N ILE A 22 0.34 0.68 -7.59
CA ILE A 22 1.60 -0.03 -7.77
C ILE A 22 2.73 1.01 -7.75
N VAL A 23 3.65 0.84 -6.81
CA VAL A 23 4.69 1.84 -6.52
C VAL A 23 6.06 1.17 -6.58
N GLY A 24 6.95 1.67 -7.43
CA GLY A 24 8.34 1.19 -7.41
C GLY A 24 9.08 1.72 -6.19
N TYR A 25 9.93 0.89 -5.58
CA TYR A 25 10.70 1.28 -4.38
C TYR A 25 12.22 1.13 -4.52
N CYS A 26 12.70 0.54 -5.62
CA CYS A 26 14.13 0.42 -5.95
C CYS A 26 14.57 1.57 -6.88
N ASP A 27 15.04 1.26 -8.10
CA ASP A 27 15.61 2.25 -9.03
C ASP A 27 14.55 3.22 -9.59
N ALA A 28 13.35 2.70 -9.87
CA ALA A 28 12.21 3.47 -10.37
C ALA A 28 11.29 3.86 -9.20
N LYS A 29 11.80 4.66 -8.26
CA LYS A 29 11.11 5.05 -7.01
C LYS A 29 10.03 6.11 -7.24
N TYR A 30 8.89 5.70 -7.78
CA TYR A 30 7.71 6.52 -8.01
C TYR A 30 6.47 5.64 -8.24
N VAL A 31 5.30 6.27 -8.32
CA VAL A 31 4.03 5.59 -8.59
C VAL A 31 3.98 5.14 -10.06
N TRP A 32 3.94 3.83 -10.31
CA TRP A 32 3.87 3.26 -11.67
C TRP A 32 2.43 3.25 -12.20
N ALA A 33 1.45 3.01 -11.33
CA ALA A 33 0.03 3.15 -11.60
C ALA A 33 -0.74 3.36 -10.30
N ALA A 34 -1.86 4.09 -10.35
CA ALA A 34 -2.77 4.28 -9.23
C ALA A 34 -4.19 4.55 -9.73
N THR A 35 -5.17 4.32 -8.88
CA THR A 35 -6.55 4.73 -9.15
C THR A 35 -6.62 6.25 -9.34
N ALA A 36 -7.31 6.72 -10.38
CA ALA A 36 -7.42 8.13 -10.68
C ALA A 36 -8.20 8.89 -9.58
N GLY A 37 -7.69 10.08 -9.22
CA GLY A 37 -8.38 10.98 -8.27
C GLY A 37 -8.24 10.60 -6.80
N GLY A 38 -7.48 9.55 -6.49
CA GLY A 38 -7.16 9.17 -5.12
C GLY A 38 -5.89 9.83 -4.57
N ILE A 39 -5.49 9.45 -3.35
CA ILE A 39 -4.30 10.01 -2.67
C ILE A 39 -3.00 9.29 -3.04
N PHE A 40 -3.05 8.03 -3.45
CA PHE A 40 -1.89 7.21 -3.75
C PHE A 40 -1.15 7.67 -5.00
N GLN A 41 -1.81 8.34 -5.93
CA GLN A 41 -1.15 9.01 -7.07
C GLN A 41 -0.14 10.09 -6.62
N SER A 42 -0.33 10.64 -5.42
CA SER A 42 0.48 11.70 -4.83
C SER A 42 1.56 11.18 -3.87
N ILE A 43 1.76 9.85 -3.79
CA ILE A 43 2.81 9.26 -2.95
C ILE A 43 4.17 9.75 -3.43
N THR A 44 4.95 10.29 -2.50
CA THR A 44 6.29 10.84 -2.79
C THR A 44 7.40 9.82 -2.58
N PRO A 45 8.58 9.99 -3.20
CA PRO A 45 9.76 9.16 -2.93
C PRO A 45 10.14 9.11 -1.45
N VAL A 46 9.95 10.21 -0.71
CA VAL A 46 10.21 10.30 0.73
C VAL A 46 9.26 9.39 1.52
N GLU A 47 7.97 9.37 1.16
CA GLU A 47 7.00 8.46 1.78
C GLU A 47 7.30 6.99 1.44
N ILE A 48 7.77 6.72 0.21
CA ILE A 48 8.23 5.37 -0.16
C ILE A 48 9.41 4.94 0.70
N ASP A 49 10.40 5.83 0.88
CA ASP A 49 11.55 5.58 1.75
C ASP A 49 11.17 5.38 3.22
N MET A 50 10.12 6.06 3.69
CA MET A 50 9.54 5.76 5.00
C MET A 50 8.96 4.34 5.01
N ILE A 51 8.12 3.94 4.05
CA ILE A 51 7.50 2.60 4.05
C ILE A 51 8.54 1.48 4.03
N VAL A 52 9.62 1.62 3.25
CA VAL A 52 10.68 0.60 3.11
C VAL A 52 11.87 0.84 4.04
N GLY A 53 11.80 1.86 4.90
CA GLY A 53 12.89 2.26 5.78
C GLY A 53 13.34 1.15 6.74
N LYS A 54 14.58 1.29 7.24
CA LYS A 54 15.20 0.35 8.20
C LYS A 54 14.68 0.52 9.62
N ASP A 55 14.24 1.71 9.99
CA ASP A 55 13.62 1.96 11.29
C ASP A 55 12.18 1.43 11.27
N ARG A 56 11.99 0.20 11.76
CA ARG A 56 10.68 -0.47 11.79
C ARG A 56 9.89 -0.19 13.07
N GLU A 57 10.54 0.35 14.12
CA GLU A 57 9.89 0.62 15.40
C GLU A 57 9.38 2.06 15.50
N GLY A 58 10.08 3.02 14.88
CA GLY A 58 9.68 4.43 14.85
C GLY A 58 8.30 4.69 14.21
N PHE A 59 7.80 3.76 13.39
CA PHE A 59 6.46 3.89 12.80
C PHE A 59 5.32 3.79 13.81
N PHE A 60 5.49 3.03 14.89
CA PHE A 60 4.42 2.83 15.86
C PHE A 60 4.18 4.09 16.70
N THR A 61 5.21 4.91 16.89
CA THR A 61 5.15 6.18 17.63
C THR A 61 4.83 7.36 16.71
N ASN A 62 5.51 7.50 15.57
CA ASN A 62 5.39 8.67 14.70
C ASN A 62 4.32 8.52 13.62
N GLY A 63 3.93 7.29 13.29
CA GLY A 63 3.11 6.99 12.12
C GLY A 63 3.87 7.21 10.81
N LEU A 64 3.13 7.25 9.71
CA LEU A 64 3.64 7.57 8.38
C LEU A 64 2.60 8.36 7.59
N THR A 65 2.97 8.87 6.41
CA THR A 65 2.02 9.48 5.48
C THR A 65 1.99 8.73 4.16
N LEU A 66 0.81 8.67 3.54
CA LEU A 66 0.60 8.18 2.19
C LEU A 66 -0.11 9.29 1.40
N GLY A 67 0.58 9.92 0.45
CA GLY A 67 -0.01 11.03 -0.31
C GLY A 67 -0.48 12.16 0.61
N ALA A 68 0.33 12.51 1.61
CA ALA A 68 0.01 13.47 2.68
C ALA A 68 -1.11 13.08 3.66
N LYS A 69 -1.78 11.93 3.49
CA LYS A 69 -2.72 11.42 4.50
C LYS A 69 -1.95 10.75 5.63
N LYS A 70 -2.13 11.23 6.87
CA LYS A 70 -1.55 10.62 8.07
C LYS A 70 -2.12 9.22 8.31
N CYS A 71 -1.26 8.30 8.69
CA CYS A 71 -1.60 6.92 8.96
C CYS A 71 -0.91 6.40 10.23
N SER A 72 -1.49 5.37 10.84
CA SER A 72 -0.90 4.56 11.92
C SER A 72 -0.62 3.17 11.43
N VAL A 73 0.54 2.62 11.80
CA VAL A 73 0.89 1.23 11.53
C VAL A 73 0.25 0.34 12.57
N ILE A 74 -0.43 -0.72 12.12
CA ILE A 74 -1.08 -1.72 12.97
C ILE A 74 -0.18 -2.95 13.10
N ARG A 75 0.35 -3.42 11.96
CA ARG A 75 1.27 -4.56 11.89
C ARG A 75 2.32 -4.28 10.85
N ASP A 76 3.55 -4.67 11.14
CA ASP A 76 4.63 -4.65 10.19
C ASP A 76 5.27 -6.02 10.04
N SER A 77 5.16 -6.60 8.85
CA SER A 77 5.79 -7.85 8.47
C SER A 77 6.38 -7.74 7.05
N LEU A 78 6.70 -6.52 6.62
CA LEU A 78 7.12 -6.20 5.24
C LEU A 78 8.44 -6.88 4.86
N TYR A 79 9.30 -7.12 5.85
CA TYR A 79 10.59 -7.80 5.74
C TYR A 79 10.59 -9.20 6.38
N VAL A 80 9.44 -9.71 6.81
CA VAL A 80 9.30 -11.09 7.29
C VAL A 80 9.12 -12.00 6.09
N ASP A 81 10.02 -12.98 5.95
CA ASP A 81 9.94 -13.97 4.88
C ASP A 81 8.64 -14.78 4.98
N GLY A 82 7.93 -14.88 3.85
CA GLY A 82 6.65 -15.58 3.75
C GLY A 82 5.40 -14.70 3.97
N ASP A 83 5.54 -13.57 4.67
CA ASP A 83 4.44 -12.60 4.89
C ASP A 83 4.58 -11.40 3.95
N CYS A 84 5.64 -10.61 4.08
CA CYS A 84 5.93 -9.47 3.21
C CYS A 84 4.80 -8.43 3.11
N THR A 85 3.95 -8.33 4.14
CA THR A 85 2.86 -7.35 4.22
C THR A 85 3.00 -6.40 5.39
N MET A 86 2.30 -5.27 5.31
CA MET A 86 2.19 -4.28 6.37
C MET A 86 0.77 -3.73 6.38
N ASP A 87 0.17 -3.67 7.58
CA ASP A 87 -1.19 -3.18 7.78
C ASP A 87 -1.17 -1.81 8.43
N ILE A 88 -1.92 -0.92 7.83
CA ILE A 88 -1.94 0.51 8.12
C ILE A 88 -3.41 0.94 8.25
N ARG A 89 -3.68 1.97 9.04
CA ARG A 89 -4.98 2.64 9.07
C ARG A 89 -4.80 4.14 8.96
N THR A 90 -5.65 4.80 8.17
CA THR A 90 -5.61 6.26 8.05
C THR A 90 -6.05 6.90 9.37
N LYS A 91 -5.43 8.02 9.72
CA LYS A 91 -5.84 8.83 10.87
C LYS A 91 -6.88 9.85 10.44
N SER A 92 -7.88 10.03 11.31
CA SER A 92 -8.88 11.09 11.20
C SER A 92 -8.32 12.38 11.79
N GLN A 93 -8.56 13.54 11.17
CA GLN A 93 -8.20 14.86 11.74
C GLN A 93 -9.41 15.63 12.25
N GLY A 94 -10.62 15.30 11.79
CA GLY A 94 -11.85 16.03 12.09
C GLY A 94 -13.08 15.14 12.26
N GLY A 95 -12.88 13.86 12.58
CA GLY A 95 -13.98 12.89 12.73
C GLY A 95 -14.39 12.21 11.43
N GLU A 96 -13.67 12.42 10.32
CA GLU A 96 -13.91 11.70 9.08
C GLU A 96 -13.66 10.19 9.25
N PRO A 97 -14.31 9.33 8.44
CA PRO A 97 -14.08 7.89 8.46
C PRO A 97 -12.61 7.55 8.26
N THR A 98 -12.19 6.47 8.91
CA THR A 98 -10.84 5.92 8.76
C THR A 98 -10.88 4.63 7.96
N TYR A 99 -9.85 4.41 7.16
CA TYR A 99 -9.77 3.30 6.22
C TYR A 99 -8.59 2.42 6.55
N ASN A 100 -8.79 1.11 6.39
CA ASN A 100 -7.69 0.16 6.44
C ASN A 100 -6.93 0.23 5.11
N VAL A 101 -5.62 0.13 5.21
CA VAL A 101 -4.68 0.10 4.10
C VAL A 101 -3.77 -1.09 4.29
N ALA A 102 -3.58 -1.88 3.25
CA ALA A 102 -2.59 -2.96 3.23
C ALA A 102 -1.51 -2.64 2.21
N VAL A 103 -0.27 -2.94 2.58
CA VAL A 103 0.92 -2.82 1.72
C VAL A 103 1.54 -4.20 1.57
N GLY A 104 1.75 -4.65 0.35
CA GLY A 104 2.46 -5.88 0.02
C GLY A 104 3.78 -5.57 -0.70
N ARG A 105 4.88 -6.18 -0.26
CA ARG A 105 6.21 -6.01 -0.89
C ARG A 105 6.49 -7.10 -1.92
N ALA A 106 6.64 -6.70 -3.18
CA ALA A 106 7.10 -7.57 -4.27
C ALA A 106 8.63 -7.49 -4.42
N GLY A 107 9.16 -7.89 -5.59
CA GLY A 107 10.58 -7.77 -5.91
C GLY A 107 11.04 -6.32 -5.87
N ARG A 108 10.57 -5.49 -6.83
CA ARG A 108 10.95 -4.05 -6.91
C ARG A 108 9.78 -3.09 -6.77
N ALA A 109 8.58 -3.63 -6.52
CA ALA A 109 7.34 -2.89 -6.36
C ALA A 109 6.68 -3.10 -4.99
N LEU A 110 5.84 -2.14 -4.60
CA LEU A 110 4.89 -2.19 -3.50
C LEU A 110 3.48 -2.18 -4.09
N VAL A 111 2.64 -3.09 -3.58
CA VAL A 111 1.21 -3.12 -3.85
C VAL A 111 0.52 -2.44 -2.68
N ILE A 112 -0.20 -1.36 -2.92
CA ILE A 112 -0.91 -0.61 -1.87
C ILE A 112 -2.40 -0.65 -2.18
N VAL A 113 -3.23 -1.04 -1.22
CA VAL A 113 -4.69 -1.06 -1.35
C VAL A 113 -5.35 -0.40 -0.15
N MET A 114 -6.35 0.44 -0.40
CA MET A 114 -7.21 1.05 0.62
C MET A 114 -8.62 0.51 0.49
N GLY A 115 -9.16 -0.02 1.58
CA GLY A 115 -10.55 -0.50 1.62
C GLY A 115 -11.55 0.64 1.72
N LYS A 116 -12.78 0.41 1.25
CA LYS A 116 -13.93 1.27 1.55
C LYS A 116 -14.23 1.28 3.04
N GLU A 117 -15.13 2.19 3.46
CA GLU A 117 -15.61 2.24 4.83
C GLU A 117 -16.16 0.87 5.29
N GLY A 118 -15.76 0.43 6.48
CA GLY A 118 -16.19 -0.86 7.04
C GLY A 118 -15.44 -2.11 6.52
N VAL A 119 -14.61 -2.00 5.49
CA VAL A 119 -13.87 -3.15 4.94
C VAL A 119 -12.77 -3.60 5.89
N HIS A 120 -12.74 -4.89 6.22
CA HIS A 120 -11.80 -5.46 7.20
C HIS A 120 -10.37 -5.52 6.65
N GLY A 121 -9.39 -5.21 7.50
CA GLY A 121 -7.97 -5.18 7.14
C GLY A 121 -7.45 -6.52 6.62
N GLY A 122 -7.88 -7.65 7.19
CA GLY A 122 -7.48 -8.99 6.73
C GLY A 122 -7.84 -9.27 5.27
N THR A 123 -8.97 -8.76 4.77
CA THR A 123 -9.37 -8.90 3.36
C THR A 123 -8.40 -8.15 2.44
N LEU A 124 -8.01 -6.94 2.83
CA LEU A 124 -7.06 -6.11 2.09
C LEU A 124 -5.65 -6.69 2.13
N ASN A 125 -5.24 -7.18 3.30
CA ASN A 125 -3.94 -7.80 3.52
C ASN A 125 -3.73 -9.00 2.59
N LYS A 126 -4.70 -9.93 2.57
CA LYS A 126 -4.69 -11.09 1.68
C LYS A 126 -4.57 -10.68 0.21
N LYS A 127 -5.33 -9.66 -0.21
CA LYS A 127 -5.30 -9.16 -1.59
C LYS A 127 -3.94 -8.56 -1.96
N ALA A 128 -3.37 -7.71 -1.10
CA ALA A 128 -2.05 -7.13 -1.31
C ALA A 128 -0.97 -8.21 -1.37
N TYR A 129 -1.05 -9.20 -0.48
CA TYR A 129 -0.16 -10.36 -0.43
C TYR A 129 -0.17 -11.16 -1.73
N GLU A 130 -1.35 -11.56 -2.20
CA GLU A 130 -1.49 -12.42 -3.38
C GLU A 130 -0.91 -11.74 -4.63
N LEU A 131 -1.17 -10.45 -4.83
CA LEU A 131 -0.60 -9.73 -5.96
C LEU A 131 0.92 -9.51 -5.80
N ALA A 132 1.39 -9.15 -4.60
CA ALA A 132 2.82 -8.98 -4.35
C ALA A 132 3.59 -10.29 -4.60
N LEU A 133 3.02 -11.43 -4.22
CA LEU A 133 3.57 -12.76 -4.46
C LEU A 133 3.61 -13.08 -5.97
N TYR A 134 2.55 -12.75 -6.70
CA TYR A 134 2.51 -12.91 -8.15
C TYR A 134 3.59 -12.07 -8.85
N LEU A 135 3.73 -10.79 -8.48
CA LEU A 135 4.74 -9.90 -9.06
C LEU A 135 6.17 -10.39 -8.75
N ARG A 136 6.41 -10.87 -7.54
CA ARG A 136 7.71 -11.45 -7.15
C ARG A 136 8.08 -12.67 -7.99
N ARG A 137 7.11 -13.54 -8.32
CA ARG A 137 7.32 -14.70 -9.20
C ARG A 137 7.55 -14.30 -10.65
N SER A 138 7.14 -13.10 -11.04
CA SER A 138 7.25 -12.59 -12.40
C SER A 138 8.55 -11.81 -12.63
N ASP A 139 9.51 -11.86 -11.69
CA ASP A 139 10.79 -11.12 -11.70
C ASP A 139 10.63 -9.59 -11.84
N VAL A 140 9.54 -9.04 -11.29
CA VAL A 140 9.32 -7.59 -11.21
C VAL A 140 9.45 -7.05 -9.79
#